data_AF-G5IBN8-F1
#
_entry.id   AF-G5IBN8-F1
#
_cell.length_a   1.000
_cell.length_b   1.000
_cell.length_c   1.000
_cell.angle_alpha   90.00
_cell.angle_beta   90.00
_cell.angle_gamma   90.00
#
_symmetry.space_group_name_H-M   'P 1'
#
loop_
_entity.id
_entity.type
_entity.pdbx_description
1 polymer ?
#
loop_
_entity_poly.entity_id
_entity_poly.type
_entity_poly.pdbx_seq_one_letter_code
_entity_poly.pdbx_strand_id
1 'polypeptide(L)'
;MRTVGRIDRSIYSCVADDIVTDEVIITEERIAHIAERHPGDYERFCQCLKEVVERPDFIVETQKPNTALLLKELAELDGKKFKTILRLMTSREKSDYKNSIITFMKIDEKEWNRLIRNKKIIYKRE
;
A
#
# COMPACT_ATOMS: atom_id res chain seq x y z
N MET A 1 -14.14 9.38 -4.45
CA MET A 1 -12.67 9.25 -4.39
C MET A 1 -12.20 10.00 -3.16
N ARG A 2 -11.26 9.44 -2.41
CA ARG A 2 -10.76 10.03 -1.17
C ARG A 2 -9.25 10.05 -1.21
N THR A 3 -8.65 11.16 -0.80
CA THR A 3 -7.20 11.25 -0.62
C THR A 3 -6.80 10.47 0.63
N VAL A 4 -5.79 9.62 0.50
CA VAL A 4 -5.27 8.76 1.56
C VAL A 4 -4.04 9.40 2.21
N GLY A 5 -3.11 9.89 1.40
CA GLY A 5 -1.82 10.43 1.83
C GLY A 5 -0.93 10.74 0.64
N ARG A 6 0.37 10.95 0.90
CA ARG A 6 1.37 11.20 -0.15
C ARG A 6 2.55 10.23 -0.03
N ILE A 7 3.04 9.69 -1.13
CA ILE A 7 4.28 8.91 -1.10
C ILE A 7 5.52 9.81 -1.18
N ASP A 8 6.59 9.39 -0.54
CA ASP A 8 7.92 9.90 -0.85
C ASP A 8 8.45 9.18 -2.11
N ARG A 9 8.59 9.91 -3.21
CA ARG A 9 9.03 9.32 -4.50
C ARG A 9 10.42 8.69 -4.41
N SER A 10 11.28 9.14 -3.49
CA SER A 10 12.61 8.54 -3.30
C SER A 10 12.50 7.12 -2.73
N ILE A 11 11.65 6.89 -1.73
CA ILE A 11 11.36 5.58 -1.15
C ILE A 11 10.75 4.64 -2.21
N TYR A 12 9.82 5.17 -3.01
CA TYR A 12 9.08 4.38 -4.00
C TYR A 12 9.77 4.22 -5.36
N SER A 13 10.92 4.89 -5.57
CA SER A 13 11.72 4.75 -6.79
C SER A 13 12.18 3.30 -7.04
N CYS A 14 12.30 2.50 -5.99
CA CYS A 14 12.59 1.06 -6.09
C CYS A 14 11.47 0.24 -6.78
N VAL A 15 10.27 0.81 -6.95
CA VAL A 15 9.10 0.18 -7.59
C VAL A 15 8.90 0.67 -9.02
N ALA A 16 9.11 1.97 -9.26
CA ALA A 16 9.00 2.60 -10.58
C ALA A 16 9.84 3.88 -10.64
N ASP A 17 10.51 4.10 -11.78
CA ASP A 17 11.47 5.20 -11.94
C ASP A 17 10.81 6.56 -12.24
N ASP A 18 9.65 6.56 -12.90
CA ASP A 18 9.02 7.74 -13.49
C ASP A 18 7.66 8.08 -12.85
N ILE A 19 7.60 8.03 -11.52
CA ILE A 19 6.40 8.34 -10.73
C ILE A 19 5.98 9.80 -10.93
N VAL A 20 4.80 10.03 -11.49
CA VAL A 20 4.34 11.37 -11.91
C VAL A 20 3.65 12.18 -10.80
N THR A 21 3.12 11.51 -9.78
CA THR A 21 2.40 12.13 -8.66
C THR A 21 2.81 11.51 -7.33
N ASP A 22 2.78 12.30 -6.26
CA ASP A 22 2.96 11.83 -4.90
C ASP A 22 1.62 11.49 -4.23
N GLU A 23 0.52 12.06 -4.70
CA GLU A 23 -0.79 11.86 -4.08
C GLU A 23 -1.31 10.44 -4.28
N VAL A 24 -1.78 9.84 -3.18
CA VAL A 24 -2.45 8.54 -3.17
C VAL A 24 -3.92 8.70 -2.86
N ILE A 25 -4.77 8.05 -3.65
CA ILE A 25 -6.22 8.03 -3.48
C ILE A 25 -6.76 6.62 -3.30
N ILE A 26 -8.02 6.55 -2.89
CA ILE A 26 -8.85 5.35 -2.97
C ILE A 26 -10.22 5.71 -3.56
N THR A 27 -10.74 4.87 -4.45
CA THR A 27 -12.05 5.07 -5.08
C THR A 27 -13.16 4.38 -4.27
N GLU A 28 -14.42 4.83 -4.40
CA GLU A 28 -15.53 4.18 -3.69
C GLU A 28 -15.72 2.72 -4.13
N GLU A 29 -15.46 2.41 -5.40
CA GLU A 29 -15.43 1.02 -5.91
C GLU A 29 -14.39 0.18 -5.17
N ARG A 30 -13.18 0.73 -4.95
CA ARG A 30 -12.12 0.03 -4.20
C ARG A 30 -12.46 -0.12 -2.73
N ILE A 31 -13.13 0.86 -2.13
CA ILE A 31 -13.64 0.78 -0.76
C ILE A 31 -14.64 -0.39 -0.65
N ALA A 32 -15.65 -0.44 -1.53
CA ALA A 32 -16.63 -1.51 -1.56
C ALA A 32 -15.98 -2.88 -1.75
N HIS A 33 -15.04 -3.00 -2.69
CA HIS A 33 -14.31 -4.23 -2.96
C HIS A 33 -13.48 -4.71 -1.77
N ILE A 34 -12.91 -3.79 -0.98
CA ILE A 34 -12.20 -4.14 0.26
C ILE A 34 -13.20 -4.60 1.32
N ALA A 35 -14.31 -3.88 1.52
CA ALA A 35 -15.33 -4.25 2.49
C ALA A 35 -15.97 -5.63 2.19
N GLU A 36 -16.15 -5.97 0.91
CA GLU A 36 -16.66 -7.28 0.49
C GLU A 36 -15.65 -8.41 0.75
N ARG A 37 -14.37 -8.20 0.42
CA ARG A 37 -13.33 -9.24 0.57
C ARG A 37 -12.76 -9.35 1.97
N HIS A 38 -12.80 -8.26 2.73
CA HIS A 38 -12.25 -8.13 4.07
C HIS A 38 -13.28 -7.41 4.96
N PRO A 39 -14.37 -8.10 5.35
CA PRO A 39 -15.45 -7.48 6.10
C PRO A 39 -14.97 -6.79 7.39
N GLY A 40 -15.21 -5.48 7.48
CA GLY A 40 -14.88 -4.66 8.63
C GLY A 40 -13.46 -4.08 8.66
N ASP A 41 -12.55 -4.48 7.75
CA ASP A 41 -11.18 -3.98 7.77
C ASP A 41 -11.10 -2.51 7.35
N TYR A 42 -11.83 -2.13 6.30
CA TYR A 42 -11.82 -0.74 5.84
C TYR A 42 -12.43 0.18 6.90
N GLU A 43 -13.60 -0.17 7.44
CA GLU A 43 -14.29 0.64 8.45
C GLU A 43 -13.46 0.82 9.72
N ARG A 44 -12.73 -0.22 10.14
CA ARG A 44 -11.94 -0.21 11.37
C ARG A 44 -10.57 0.44 11.20
N PHE A 45 -9.96 0.31 10.03
CA PHE A 45 -8.53 0.61 9.86
C PHE A 45 -8.22 1.55 8.68
N CYS A 46 -9.21 2.12 8.01
CA CYS A 46 -8.95 3.09 6.92
C CYS A 46 -8.09 4.28 7.36
N GLN A 47 -8.15 4.69 8.63
CA GLN A 47 -7.30 5.74 9.18
C GLN A 47 -5.80 5.37 9.15
N CYS A 48 -5.49 4.07 9.21
CA CYS A 48 -4.13 3.55 9.16
C CYS A 48 -3.52 3.66 7.77
N LEU A 49 -4.33 3.69 6.70
CA LEU A 49 -3.85 3.69 5.32
C LEU A 49 -2.85 4.82 5.05
N LYS A 50 -3.06 6.00 5.65
CA LYS A 50 -2.14 7.13 5.54
C LYS A 50 -0.73 6.76 6.02
N GLU A 51 -0.62 6.23 7.24
CA GLU A 51 0.66 5.82 7.83
C GLU A 51 1.30 4.64 7.05
N VAL A 52 0.49 3.71 6.53
CA VAL A 52 0.99 2.61 5.68
C VAL A 52 1.61 3.12 4.37
N VAL A 53 0.99 4.14 3.77
CA VAL A 53 1.44 4.76 2.51
C VAL A 53 2.65 5.66 2.73
N GLU A 54 2.58 6.55 3.72
CA GLU A 54 3.60 7.57 3.98
C GLU A 54 4.85 6.97 4.63
N ARG A 55 4.70 5.92 5.44
CA ARG A 55 5.78 5.36 6.26
C ARG A 55 5.74 3.83 6.30
N PRO A 56 5.81 3.11 5.17
CA PRO A 56 5.82 1.65 5.16
C PRO A 56 7.03 1.11 5.94
N ASP A 57 6.89 -0.07 6.54
CA ASP A 57 8.04 -0.79 7.12
C ASP A 57 8.82 -1.55 6.06
N PHE A 58 8.08 -2.16 5.13
CA PHE A 58 8.66 -2.87 4.00
C PHE A 58 7.88 -2.56 2.72
N ILE A 59 8.62 -2.50 1.61
CA ILE A 59 8.07 -2.65 0.28
C ILE A 59 8.60 -3.96 -0.29
N VAL A 60 7.69 -4.80 -0.75
CA VAL A 60 7.99 -6.11 -1.31
C VAL A 60 7.77 -6.07 -2.82
N GLU A 61 8.69 -6.70 -3.55
CA GLU A 61 8.63 -6.82 -5.00
C GLU A 61 7.36 -7.57 -5.43
N THR A 62 6.71 -7.07 -6.48
CA THR A 62 5.53 -7.70 -7.07
C THR A 62 5.76 -8.01 -8.54
N GLN A 63 5.06 -9.02 -9.06
CA GLN A 63 5.12 -9.35 -10.50
C GLN A 63 4.36 -8.34 -11.36
N LYS A 64 3.55 -7.47 -10.76
CA LYS A 64 2.77 -6.48 -11.50
C LYS A 64 3.62 -5.22 -11.65
N PRO A 65 3.76 -4.67 -12.88
CA PRO A 65 4.53 -3.45 -13.09
C PRO A 65 3.92 -2.31 -12.28
N ASN A 66 4.74 -1.35 -11.85
CA ASN A 66 4.32 -0.13 -11.13
C ASN A 66 3.45 -0.42 -9.88
N THR A 67 3.58 -1.60 -9.27
CA THR A 67 2.73 -2.03 -8.16
C THR A 67 3.60 -2.36 -6.96
N ALA A 68 3.31 -1.70 -5.84
CA ALA A 68 3.98 -1.90 -4.56
C ALA A 68 3.11 -2.75 -3.63
N LEU A 69 3.73 -3.73 -2.97
CA LEU A 69 3.14 -4.40 -1.80
C LEU A 69 3.76 -3.79 -0.55
N LEU A 70 2.97 -3.03 0.19
CA LEU A 70 3.38 -2.35 1.41
C LEU A 70 3.03 -3.22 2.61
N LEU A 71 3.97 -3.32 3.54
CA LEU A 71 3.81 -3.95 4.82
C LEU A 71 4.07 -2.91 5.92
N LYS A 72 3.18 -2.87 6.91
CA LYS A 72 3.28 -1.99 8.06
C LYS A 72 2.75 -2.69 9.31
N GLU A 73 3.52 -2.61 10.37
CA GLU A 73 3.13 -2.93 11.74
C GLU A 73 2.85 -1.62 12.48
N LEU A 74 1.71 -1.56 13.17
CA LEU A 74 1.30 -0.42 13.98
C LEU A 74 1.30 -0.82 15.45
N ALA A 75 2.29 -0.36 16.20
CA ALA A 75 2.47 -0.66 17.62
C ALA A 75 1.31 -0.10 18.46
N GLU A 76 0.82 1.08 18.11
CA GLU A 76 -0.35 1.73 18.72
C GLU A 76 -1.66 0.94 18.54
N LEU A 77 -1.66 -0.02 17.62
CA LEU A 77 -2.79 -0.93 17.39
C LEU A 77 -2.47 -2.35 17.84
N ASP A 78 -1.74 -2.53 18.94
CA ASP A 78 -1.42 -3.86 19.50
C ASP A 78 -0.66 -4.72 18.48
N GLY A 79 0.34 -4.11 17.82
CA GLY A 79 1.19 -4.78 16.81
C GLY A 79 0.43 -5.25 15.57
N LYS A 80 -0.74 -4.65 15.26
CA LYS A 80 -1.51 -5.04 14.06
C LYS A 80 -0.68 -4.81 12.80
N LYS A 81 -0.68 -5.84 11.96
CA LYS A 81 0.05 -5.90 10.70
C LYS A 81 -0.90 -5.72 9.53
N PHE A 82 -0.49 -4.89 8.59
CA PHE A 82 -1.28 -4.52 7.44
C PHE A 82 -0.55 -4.85 6.15
N LYS A 83 -1.33 -5.26 5.16
CA LYS A 83 -0.90 -5.48 3.79
C LYS A 83 -1.69 -4.56 2.88
N THR A 84 -0.99 -3.74 2.11
CA THR A 84 -1.59 -2.81 1.16
C THR A 84 -1.00 -3.04 -0.22
N ILE A 85 -1.84 -3.09 -1.25
CA ILE A 85 -1.39 -3.03 -2.64
C ILE A 85 -1.64 -1.62 -3.16
N LEU A 86 -0.57 -0.93 -3.53
CA LEU A 86 -0.59 0.40 -4.12
C LEU A 86 -0.18 0.32 -5.59
N ARG A 87 -0.99 0.89 -6.47
CA ARG A 87 -0.63 1.14 -7.87
C ARG A 87 -0.03 2.52 -8.00
N LEU A 88 1.19 2.61 -8.50
CA LEU A 88 1.89 3.84 -8.81
C LEU A 88 1.56 4.30 -10.22
N MET A 89 1.44 5.61 -10.37
CA MET A 89 1.22 6.26 -11.65
C MET A 89 2.55 6.68 -12.26
N THR A 90 2.76 6.24 -13.48
CA THR A 90 3.98 6.50 -14.26
C THR A 90 3.68 7.34 -15.49
N SER A 91 4.71 7.90 -16.13
CA SER A 91 4.56 8.74 -17.33
C SER A 91 3.98 7.99 -18.53
N ARG A 92 4.00 6.66 -18.49
CA ARG A 92 3.44 5.76 -19.51
C ARG A 92 1.92 5.62 -19.45
N GLU A 93 1.30 6.04 -18.35
CA GLU A 93 -0.14 5.93 -18.14
C GLU A 93 -0.82 7.28 -18.40
N LYS A 94 -2.13 7.27 -18.74
CA LYS A 94 -2.85 8.50 -19.10
C LYS A 94 -2.83 9.55 -17.97
N SER A 95 -2.70 10.81 -18.38
CA SER A 95 -2.50 12.03 -17.57
C SER A 95 -3.34 12.20 -16.29
N ASP A 96 -4.56 11.66 -16.23
CA ASP A 96 -5.52 12.07 -15.18
C ASP A 96 -5.60 11.10 -13.99
N TYR A 97 -4.83 10.02 -13.99
CA TYR A 97 -4.85 9.04 -12.91
C TYR A 97 -3.84 9.38 -11.80
N LYS A 98 -4.24 9.12 -10.55
CA LYS A 98 -3.41 9.26 -9.34
C LYS A 98 -2.96 7.91 -8.82
N ASN A 99 -1.92 7.87 -7.98
CA ASN A 99 -1.55 6.63 -7.29
C ASN A 99 -2.78 6.11 -6.53
N SER A 100 -3.05 4.81 -6.55
CA SER A 100 -4.31 4.28 -6.05
C SER A 100 -4.19 3.00 -5.24
N ILE A 101 -4.93 2.95 -4.14
CA ILE A 101 -5.06 1.73 -3.32
C ILE A 101 -5.91 0.71 -4.08
N ILE A 102 -5.34 -0.48 -4.29
CA ILE A 102 -6.00 -1.61 -4.95
C ILE A 102 -6.64 -2.53 -3.92
N THR A 103 -5.97 -2.77 -2.80
CA THR A 103 -6.50 -3.53 -1.66
C THR A 103 -5.76 -3.14 -0.39
N PHE A 104 -6.42 -3.32 0.74
CA PHE A 104 -5.92 -3.09 2.08
C PHE A 104 -6.57 -4.09 3.01
N MET A 105 -5.78 -4.72 3.86
CA MET A 105 -6.28 -5.69 4.83
C MET A 105 -5.34 -5.82 6.02
N LYS A 106 -5.91 -6.16 7.17
CA LYS A 106 -5.13 -6.71 8.29
C LYS A 106 -4.66 -8.11 7.91
N ILE A 107 -3.43 -8.45 8.27
CA ILE A 107 -2.89 -9.81 8.14
C ILE A 107 -2.41 -10.33 9.50
N ASP A 108 -2.31 -11.65 9.60
CA ASP A 108 -1.79 -12.31 10.79
C ASP A 108 -0.26 -12.45 10.74
N GLU A 109 0.30 -12.90 11.86
CA GLU A 109 1.74 -13.14 12.02
C GLU A 109 2.28 -14.15 11.00
N LYS A 110 1.48 -15.16 10.66
CA LYS A 110 1.88 -16.23 9.74
C LYS A 110 2.07 -15.69 8.32
N GLU A 111 1.11 -14.91 7.84
CA GLU A 111 1.17 -14.27 6.53
C GLU A 111 2.27 -13.21 6.47
N TRP A 112 2.43 -12.40 7.53
CA TRP A 112 3.52 -11.42 7.64
C TRP A 112 4.89 -12.07 7.48
N ASN A 113 5.16 -13.11 8.28
CA ASN A 113 6.42 -13.83 8.23
C ASN A 113 6.63 -14.53 6.88
N ARG A 114 5.57 -15.06 6.26
CA ARG A 114 5.63 -15.65 4.92
C ARG A 114 6.05 -14.62 3.88
N LEU A 115 5.50 -13.41 3.94
CA LEU A 115 5.82 -12.32 3.00
C LEU A 115 7.26 -11.85 3.17
N ILE A 116 7.72 -11.64 4.40
CA ILE A 116 9.09 -11.20 4.69
C ILE A 116 10.14 -12.25 4.31
N ARG A 117 9.86 -13.55 4.55
CA ARG A 117 10.83 -14.63 4.29
C ARG A 117 10.89 -15.06 2.84
N ASN A 118 9.74 -15.13 2.16
CA ASN A 118 9.67 -15.78 0.85
C ASN A 118 9.66 -14.80 -0.32
N LYS A 119 9.58 -13.49 -0.05
CA LYS A 119 9.55 -12.46 -1.09
C LYS A 119 10.73 -11.52 -0.94
N LYS A 120 11.17 -10.97 -2.07
CA LYS A 120 12.24 -9.99 -2.12
C LYS A 120 11.75 -8.66 -1.56
N ILE A 121 12.35 -8.23 -0.46
CA ILE A 121 12.15 -6.91 0.12
C ILE A 121 13.03 -5.93 -0.67
N ILE A 122 12.41 -4.91 -1.27
CA ILE A 122 13.08 -3.89 -2.09
C ILE A 122 13.24 -2.56 -1.35
N TYR A 123 12.51 -2.38 -0.26
CA TYR A 123 12.74 -1.33 0.71
C TYR A 123 12.45 -1.87 2.11
N LYS A 124 13.29 -1.49 3.07
CA LYS A 124 13.10 -1.70 4.49
C LYS A 124 13.38 -0.38 5.20
N ARG A 125 12.46 0.01 6.08
CA ARG A 125 12.65 1.17 6.95
C ARG A 125 13.75 0.90 7.98
N GLU A 126 14.69 1.83 8.12
CA GLU A 126 15.72 1.84 9.16
C GLU A 126 15.17 2.25 10.53
#